data_AF-A0A2V5TZC6-F1
#
_entry.id   AF-A0A2V5TZC6-F1
#
_cell.length_a   1.000
_cell.length_b   1.000
_cell.length_c   1.000
_cell.angle_alpha   90.00
_cell.angle_beta   90.00
_cell.angle_gamma   90.00
#
_symmetry.space_group_name_H-M   'P 1'
#
loop_
_entity.id
_entity.type
_entity.pdbx_description
1 polymer ?
#
loop_
_entity_poly.entity_id
_entity_poly.type
_entity_poly.pdbx_seq_one_letter_code
_entity_poly.pdbx_strand_id
1 'polypeptide(L)'
;MIQLHPDCLMFQLGGGEAIPCSAELVSVKFMGKAAGALDPELVRNAARAVLHYFKVELGKTFVSVGEFSRALSRVLRGFGLKVKSGGAVGTPRRIMESDLRQLACDSGKGFELAFFRRLRDELRQQL
;
A
#
# COMPACT_ATOMS: atom_id res chain seq x y z
N MET A 1 -11.53 -25.08 -1.56
CA MET A 1 -10.67 -24.13 -2.28
C MET A 1 -11.45 -22.84 -2.47
N ILE A 2 -10.96 -21.73 -1.95
CA ILE A 2 -11.60 -20.42 -2.12
C ILE A 2 -11.28 -19.96 -3.55
N GLN A 3 -12.30 -19.85 -4.41
CA GLN A 3 -12.12 -19.31 -5.75
C GLN A 3 -11.81 -17.81 -5.62
N LEU A 4 -10.58 -17.42 -5.96
CA LEU A 4 -10.22 -16.01 -6.02
C LEU A 4 -11.02 -15.34 -7.14
N HIS A 5 -11.60 -14.18 -6.84
CA HIS A 5 -12.33 -13.36 -7.81
C HIS A 5 -11.47 -13.15 -9.08
N PRO A 6 -12.06 -13.12 -10.29
CA PRO A 6 -11.33 -12.94 -11.55
C PRO A 6 -10.40 -11.71 -11.55
N ASP A 7 -10.70 -10.70 -10.74
CA ASP A 7 -9.92 -9.46 -10.62
C ASP A 7 -8.83 -9.48 -9.50
N CYS A 8 -8.52 -10.64 -8.92
CA CYS A 8 -7.46 -10.81 -7.91
C CYS A 8 -6.19 -11.45 -8.49
N LEU A 9 -5.03 -10.91 -8.09
CA LEU A 9 -3.70 -11.52 -8.26
C LEU A 9 -3.05 -11.77 -6.90
N MET A 10 -2.17 -12.77 -6.83
CA MET A 10 -1.40 -13.07 -5.63
C MET A 10 -0.12 -12.21 -5.61
N PHE A 11 -0.02 -11.30 -4.65
CA PHE A 11 1.15 -10.45 -4.48
C PHE A 11 2.14 -11.09 -3.53
N GLN A 12 3.33 -11.41 -4.03
CA GLN A 12 4.40 -11.96 -3.22
C GLN A 12 5.14 -10.83 -2.48
N LEU A 13 5.12 -10.87 -1.15
CA LEU A 13 5.95 -10.02 -0.31
C LEU A 13 7.34 -10.65 -0.14
N GLY A 14 8.35 -9.83 0.13
CA GLY A 14 9.75 -10.26 0.25
C GLY A 14 10.02 -11.32 1.33
N GLY A 15 9.06 -11.57 2.22
CA GLY A 15 9.11 -12.61 3.25
C GLY A 15 8.51 -13.97 2.84
N GLY A 16 8.06 -14.15 1.59
CA GLY A 16 7.47 -15.41 1.12
C GLY A 16 5.96 -15.54 1.33
N GLU A 17 5.34 -14.59 2.05
CA GLU A 17 3.88 -14.49 2.15
C GLU A 17 3.26 -13.96 0.86
N ALA A 18 2.15 -14.58 0.44
CA ALA A 18 1.41 -14.19 -0.76
C ALA A 18 0.01 -13.70 -0.37
N ILE A 19 -0.29 -12.44 -0.68
CA ILE A 19 -1.57 -11.80 -0.33
C ILE A 19 -2.43 -11.67 -1.59
N PRO A 20 -3.69 -12.14 -1.59
CA PRO A 20 -4.60 -11.85 -2.68
C PRO A 20 -4.93 -10.35 -2.69
N CYS A 21 -4.69 -9.68 -3.82
CA CYS A 21 -4.99 -8.26 -3.98
C CYS A 21 -5.81 -8.01 -5.23
N SER A 22 -6.94 -7.32 -5.06
CA SER A 22 -7.81 -6.87 -6.15
C SER A 22 -7.38 -5.51 -6.68
N ALA A 23 -7.84 -5.18 -7.89
CA ALA A 23 -7.64 -3.87 -8.51
C ALA A 23 -8.03 -2.70 -7.60
N GLU A 24 -9.12 -2.87 -6.85
CA GLU A 24 -9.68 -1.86 -5.97
C GLU A 24 -8.77 -1.59 -4.77
N LEU A 25 -8.31 -2.64 -4.09
CA LEU A 25 -7.37 -2.54 -2.96
C LEU A 25 -6.04 -1.91 -3.39
N VAL A 26 -5.55 -2.27 -4.57
CA VAL A 26 -4.33 -1.70 -5.13
C VAL A 26 -4.54 -0.22 -5.43
N SER A 27 -5.63 0.15 -6.08
CA SER A 27 -5.95 1.55 -6.40
C SER A 27 -6.00 2.42 -5.14
N VAL A 28 -6.66 1.95 -4.07
CA VAL A 28 -6.73 2.67 -2.79
C VAL A 28 -5.34 2.85 -2.16
N LYS A 29 -4.49 1.81 -2.14
CA LYS A 29 -3.13 1.91 -1.59
C LYS A 29 -2.23 2.87 -2.38
N PHE A 30 -2.36 2.89 -3.71
CA PHE A 30 -1.57 3.79 -4.56
C PHE A 30 -2.07 5.23 -4.54
N MET A 31 -3.38 5.43 -4.45
CA MET A 31 -3.98 6.76 -4.35
C MET A 31 -3.65 7.49 -3.04
N GLY A 32 -3.32 6.78 -1.96
CA GLY A 32 -3.11 7.39 -0.64
C GLY A 32 -2.17 8.62 -0.60
N LYS A 33 -1.12 8.67 -1.41
CA LYS A 33 -0.22 9.85 -1.52
C LYS A 33 -0.47 10.73 -2.75
N ALA A 34 -1.29 10.28 -3.70
CA ALA A 34 -1.54 10.94 -4.98
C ALA A 34 -3.01 11.38 -5.17
N ALA A 35 -3.84 11.23 -4.13
CA ALA A 35 -5.30 11.39 -4.17
C ALA A 35 -5.78 12.77 -4.65
N GLY A 36 -4.93 13.80 -4.57
CA GLY A 36 -5.26 15.14 -5.06
C GLY A 36 -4.87 15.43 -6.52
N ALA A 37 -4.07 14.56 -7.16
CA ALA A 37 -3.46 14.86 -8.47
C ALA A 37 -3.91 13.92 -9.60
N LEU A 38 -4.60 12.82 -9.28
CA LEU A 38 -5.00 11.79 -10.25
C LEU A 38 -6.50 11.54 -10.16
N ASP A 39 -7.15 11.41 -11.33
CA ASP A 39 -8.53 10.93 -11.42
C ASP A 39 -8.62 9.50 -10.85
N PRO A 40 -9.43 9.28 -9.78
CA PRO A 40 -9.67 7.97 -9.19
C PRO A 40 -10.10 6.91 -10.19
N GLU A 41 -10.93 7.27 -11.18
CA GLU A 41 -11.48 6.32 -12.13
C GLU A 41 -10.41 5.86 -13.12
N LEU A 42 -9.57 6.79 -13.57
CA LEU A 42 -8.43 6.50 -14.44
C LEU A 42 -7.44 5.56 -13.77
N VAL A 43 -7.12 5.78 -12.49
CA VAL A 43 -6.21 4.90 -11.73
C VAL A 43 -6.81 3.51 -11.57
N ARG A 44 -8.11 3.42 -11.25
CA ARG A 44 -8.84 2.14 -11.14
C ARG A 44 -8.83 1.37 -12.45
N ASN A 45 -9.12 2.03 -13.56
CA ASN A 45 -9.14 1.41 -14.89
C ASN A 45 -7.74 0.97 -15.32
N ALA A 46 -6.72 1.79 -15.07
CA ALA A 46 -5.33 1.42 -15.34
C ALA A 46 -4.88 0.22 -14.49
N ALA A 47 -5.24 0.16 -13.21
CA ALA A 47 -4.94 -0.97 -12.34
C ALA A 47 -5.62 -2.26 -12.81
N ARG A 48 -6.90 -2.20 -13.21
CA ARG A 48 -7.61 -3.35 -13.80
C ARG A 48 -6.95 -3.83 -15.08
N ALA A 49 -6.59 -2.92 -15.98
CA ALA A 49 -5.90 -3.28 -17.23
C ALA A 49 -4.56 -3.98 -16.99
N VAL A 50 -3.76 -3.49 -16.03
CA VAL A 50 -2.48 -4.10 -15.67
C VAL A 50 -2.68 -5.47 -15.03
N LEU A 51 -3.68 -5.63 -14.16
CA LEU A 51 -4.00 -6.95 -13.57
C LEU A 51 -4.44 -7.95 -14.65
N HIS A 52 -5.31 -7.51 -15.57
CA HIS A 52 -5.73 -8.32 -16.71
C HIS A 52 -4.53 -8.74 -17.57
N TYR A 53 -3.63 -7.81 -17.88
CA TYR A 53 -2.40 -8.10 -18.62
C TYR A 53 -1.54 -9.17 -17.93
N PHE A 54 -1.31 -9.07 -16.62
CA PHE A 54 -0.54 -10.08 -15.90
C PHE A 54 -1.24 -11.45 -15.88
N LYS A 55 -2.56 -11.46 -15.71
CA LYS A 55 -3.32 -12.71 -15.55
C LYS A 55 -3.58 -13.44 -16.87
N VAL A 56 -4.03 -12.71 -17.89
CA VAL A 56 -4.53 -13.28 -19.16
C VAL A 56 -3.41 -13.34 -20.20
N GLU A 57 -2.70 -12.24 -20.44
CA GLU A 57 -1.68 -12.18 -21.49
C GLU A 57 -0.38 -12.88 -21.06
N LEU A 58 0.03 -12.71 -19.80
CA LEU A 58 1.26 -13.30 -19.27
C LEU A 58 1.05 -14.65 -18.57
N GLY A 59 -0.21 -15.05 -18.31
CA GLY A 59 -0.52 -16.27 -17.56
C GLY A 59 0.03 -16.31 -16.14
N LYS A 60 0.39 -15.15 -15.55
CA LYS A 60 1.02 -15.06 -14.23
C LYS A 60 -0.05 -14.91 -13.15
N THR A 61 -0.07 -15.87 -12.22
CA THR A 61 -0.91 -15.81 -11.02
C THR A 61 -0.23 -15.05 -9.87
N PHE A 62 1.11 -15.01 -9.88
CA PHE A 62 1.94 -14.37 -8.86
C PHE A 62 2.71 -13.20 -9.46
N VAL A 63 2.64 -12.05 -8.81
CA VAL A 63 3.35 -10.84 -9.24
C VAL A 63 3.92 -10.14 -8.01
N SER A 64 5.16 -9.66 -8.11
CA SER A 64 5.73 -8.84 -7.03
C SER A 64 5.13 -7.43 -7.05
N VAL A 65 5.02 -6.79 -5.87
CA VAL A 65 4.59 -5.39 -5.76
C VAL A 65 5.48 -4.46 -6.62
N GLY A 66 6.78 -4.76 -6.71
CA GLY A 66 7.75 -4.01 -7.52
C GLY A 66 7.55 -4.14 -9.03
N GLU A 67 7.16 -5.30 -9.55
CA GLU A 67 6.83 -5.47 -10.97
C GLU A 67 5.50 -4.80 -11.32
N PHE A 68 4.48 -5.00 -10.48
CA PHE A 68 3.17 -4.41 -10.70
C PHE A 68 3.25 -2.87 -10.69
N SER A 69 3.91 -2.29 -9.69
CA SER A 69 4.08 -0.83 -9.59
C SER A 69 4.83 -0.22 -10.79
N ARG A 70 5.84 -0.92 -11.31
CA ARG A 70 6.57 -0.51 -12.53
C ARG A 70 5.66 -0.55 -13.76
N ALA A 71 4.88 -1.61 -13.93
CA ALA A 71 3.93 -1.74 -15.03
C ALA A 71 2.85 -0.65 -14.97
N LEU A 72 2.23 -0.45 -13.80
CA LEU A 72 1.23 0.60 -13.59
C LEU A 72 1.81 2.00 -13.84
N SER A 73 3.02 2.28 -13.35
CA SER A 73 3.68 3.57 -13.60
C SER A 73 3.96 3.82 -15.09
N ARG A 74 4.25 2.77 -15.88
CA ARG A 74 4.42 2.90 -17.34
C ARG A 74 3.09 3.24 -18.01
N VAL A 75 2.01 2.57 -17.64
CA VAL A 75 0.66 2.84 -18.17
C VAL A 75 0.24 4.27 -17.85
N LEU A 76 0.36 4.69 -16.59
CA LEU A 76 0.03 6.06 -16.17
C LEU A 76 0.90 7.11 -16.88
N ARG A 77 2.19 6.82 -17.12
CA ARG A 77 3.05 7.70 -17.92
C ARG A 77 2.61 7.79 -19.39
N GLY A 78 2.10 6.70 -19.97
CA GLY A 78 1.49 6.70 -21.30
C GLY A 78 0.29 7.64 -21.41
N PHE A 79 -0.45 7.82 -20.30
CA PHE A 79 -1.53 8.81 -20.19
C PHE A 79 -1.03 10.25 -19.94
N GLY A 80 0.27 10.52 -20.05
CA GLY A 80 0.84 11.86 -19.85
C GLY A 80 1.04 12.25 -18.38
N LEU A 81 0.78 11.35 -17.43
CA LEU A 81 0.93 11.63 -16.01
C LEU A 81 2.39 11.54 -15.59
N LYS A 82 2.89 12.59 -14.91
CA LYS A 82 4.23 12.59 -14.31
C LYS A 82 4.23 11.75 -13.03
N VAL A 83 4.17 10.43 -13.20
CA VAL A 83 4.38 9.49 -12.11
C VAL A 83 5.87 9.43 -11.80
N LYS A 84 6.29 10.13 -10.74
CA LYS A 84 7.56 9.86 -10.09
C LYS A 84 7.43 8.46 -9.47
N SER A 85 7.87 7.44 -10.23
CA SER A 85 8.27 6.18 -9.62
C SER A 85 9.27 6.56 -8.52
N GLY A 86 8.90 6.37 -7.27
CA GLY A 86 9.81 6.51 -6.14
C GLY A 86 10.85 5.41 -6.22
N GLY A 87 11.72 5.48 -7.24
CA GLY A 87 12.94 4.72 -7.41
C GLY A 87 14.11 5.41 -6.72
N ALA A 88 13.85 6.34 -5.81
CA ALA A 88 14.75 6.48 -4.68
C ALA A 88 14.40 5.33 -3.75
N VAL A 89 15.39 4.52 -3.40
CA VAL A 89 15.49 3.96 -2.05
C VAL A 89 15.39 5.17 -1.12
N GLY A 90 14.17 5.65 -0.90
CA GLY A 90 13.89 6.54 0.21
C GLY A 90 14.24 5.66 1.38
N THR A 91 15.34 6.03 2.06
CA THR A 91 15.67 5.60 3.43
C THR A 91 14.40 5.08 4.07
N PRO A 92 14.34 3.79 4.49
CA PRO A 92 13.12 3.20 4.99
C PRO A 92 12.51 4.26 5.89
N ARG A 93 11.35 4.80 5.50
CA ARG A 93 10.66 5.82 6.29
C ARG A 93 10.60 5.17 7.64
N ARG A 94 11.47 5.60 8.59
CA ARG A 94 11.69 4.86 9.82
C ARG A 94 10.30 4.81 10.42
N ILE A 95 9.67 3.64 10.34
CA ILE A 95 8.45 3.39 11.06
C ILE A 95 8.99 3.44 12.48
N MET A 96 8.80 4.59 13.13
CA MET A 96 9.16 4.72 14.52
C MET A 96 8.15 3.84 15.24
N GLU A 97 8.59 2.63 15.53
CA GLU A 97 7.81 1.70 16.34
C GLU A 97 7.91 2.20 17.79
N SER A 98 6.77 2.58 18.36
CA SER A 98 6.67 2.88 19.79
C SER A 98 6.08 1.67 20.49
N ASP A 99 6.71 1.24 21.58
CA ASP A 99 6.20 0.14 22.40
C ASP A 99 4.95 0.60 23.19
N LEU A 100 3.80 0.07 22.79
CA LEU A 100 2.51 0.36 23.43
C LEU A 100 2.47 -0.14 24.88
N ARG A 101 3.22 -1.20 25.24
CA ARG A 101 3.29 -1.70 26.61
C ARG A 101 4.06 -0.73 27.49
N GLN A 102 5.17 -0.18 26.98
CA GLN A 102 5.92 0.85 27.68
C GLN A 102 5.09 2.11 27.89
N LEU A 103 4.38 2.58 26.84
CA LEU A 103 3.46 3.71 26.96
C LEU A 103 2.35 3.47 28.00
N ALA A 104 1.83 2.24 28.10
CA ALA A 104 0.85 1.86 29.12
C ALA A 104 1.44 1.86 30.53
N CYS A 105 2.64 1.31 30.72
CA CYS A 105 3.36 1.33 32.00
C CYS A 105 3.67 2.76 32.46
N ASP A 106 4.17 3.60 31.55
CA ASP A 106 4.57 4.97 31.88
C ASP A 106 3.37 5.90 32.12
N SER A 107 2.16 5.48 31.71
CA SER A 107 0.90 6.19 31.99
C SER A 107 0.44 6.06 33.44
N GLY A 108 1.10 5.20 34.24
CA GLY A 108 0.87 5.05 35.67
C GLY A 108 -0.58 4.71 36.03
N LYS A 109 -1.08 5.24 37.14
CA LYS A 109 -2.44 4.95 37.67
C LYS A 109 -3.58 5.64 36.91
N GLY A 110 -3.28 6.39 35.85
CA GLY A 110 -4.29 7.09 35.06
C GLY A 110 -5.01 6.19 34.04
N PHE A 111 -4.62 4.91 33.96
CA PHE A 111 -5.20 3.89 33.09
C PHE A 111 -5.42 4.42 31.66
N GLU A 112 -6.58 4.13 31.08
CA GLU A 112 -6.95 4.46 29.71
C GLU A 112 -6.90 5.96 29.43
N LEU A 113 -7.34 6.81 30.37
CA LEU A 113 -7.40 8.26 30.16
C LEU A 113 -6.02 8.91 30.05
N ALA A 114 -5.05 8.44 30.84
CA ALA A 114 -3.67 8.91 30.73
C ALA A 114 -2.95 8.30 29.52
N PHE A 115 -3.21 7.02 29.24
CA PHE A 115 -2.65 6.31 28.09
C PHE A 115 -3.06 6.94 26.76
N PHE A 116 -4.33 7.24 26.54
CA PHE A 116 -4.81 7.84 25.29
C PHE A 116 -4.32 9.27 25.07
N ARG A 117 -3.87 9.97 26.12
CA ARG A 117 -3.20 11.27 25.96
C ARG A 117 -1.76 11.06 25.52
N ARG A 118 -1.01 10.19 26.20
CA ARG A 118 0.37 9.87 25.82
C ARG A 118 0.49 9.27 24.44
N LEU A 119 -0.39 8.34 24.06
CA LEU A 119 -0.43 7.75 22.72
C LEU A 119 -0.65 8.82 21.64
N ARG A 120 -1.50 9.82 21.92
CA ARG A 120 -1.73 10.95 21.00
C ARG A 120 -0.51 11.85 20.88
N ASP A 121 0.16 12.13 21.99
CA ASP A 121 1.35 12.96 22.00
C ASP A 121 2.50 12.27 21.25
N GLU A 122 2.68 10.96 21.46
CA GLU A 122 3.63 10.13 20.72
C GLU A 122 3.32 10.11 19.21
N LEU A 123 2.06 9.91 18.84
CA LEU A 123 1.64 9.93 17.43
C LEU A 123 1.88 11.28 16.76
N ARG A 124 1.70 12.39 17.50
CA ARG A 124 1.97 13.74 17.00
C ARG A 124 3.46 14.00 16.79
N GLN A 125 4.34 13.40 17.60
CA GLN A 125 5.78 13.51 17.40
C GLN A 125 6.28 12.74 16.17
N GLN A 126 5.49 11.78 15.68
CA GLN A 126 5.82 10.94 14.53
C GLN A 126 5.21 11.43 13.19
N LEU A 127 4.38 12.48 13.22
CA LEU A 127 3.76 13.10 12.03
C LEU A 127 4.57 14.28 11.51
#